data_AF-A0A367IJU3-F1
#
_entry.id   AF-A0A367IJU3-F1
#
_cell.length_a   1.000
_cell.length_b   1.000
_cell.length_c   1.000
_cell.angle_alpha   90.00
_cell.angle_beta   90.00
_cell.angle_gamma   90.00
#
_symmetry.space_group_name_H-M   'P 1'
#
loop_
_entity.id
_entity.type
_entity.pdbx_description
1 polymer ?
#
loop_
_entity_poly.entity_id
_entity_poly.type
_entity_poly.pdbx_seq_one_letter_code
_entity_poly.pdbx_strand_id
1 'polypeptide(L)'
;DIPKFDAGKKKRRTQSYKKKTIIVSTKVPSRLSRRLRGEIPEENFELNDIVDENDRIKQLEVAERIQNETKTEDELPTDISVPLTLRSIGTTIWSLGELVAGEGRSKAWSSRGCKYKHPYPVGYRATKSHFGNDYTMGILPPAKEGEGPVFTVQHKTTTWTGPTPTAPWTEACIRSRSAQTRVSGPLFFGFSDPLTMKLIESMEGYDKASLPE
;
A
#
# COMPACT_ATOMS: atom_id res chain seq x y z
N ASP A 1 -19.13 -18.01 59.11
CA ASP A 1 -17.80 -17.38 58.94
C ASP A 1 -17.45 -17.21 57.48
N ILE A 2 -17.44 -15.97 57.00
CA ILE A 2 -17.01 -15.57 55.65
C ILE A 2 -16.01 -14.42 55.83
N PRO A 3 -14.75 -14.53 55.40
CA PRO A 3 -13.74 -13.53 55.67
C PRO A 3 -13.89 -12.30 54.75
N LYS A 4 -13.92 -11.12 55.37
CA LYS A 4 -13.89 -9.81 54.70
C LYS A 4 -12.49 -9.55 54.15
N PHE A 5 -12.37 -9.35 52.84
CA PHE A 5 -11.15 -8.87 52.19
C PHE A 5 -11.11 -7.34 52.25
N ASP A 6 -10.12 -6.81 52.98
CA ASP A 6 -9.85 -5.39 53.14
C ASP A 6 -8.96 -4.90 51.98
N ALA A 7 -9.51 -4.08 51.09
CA ALA A 7 -8.80 -3.56 49.92
C ALA A 7 -8.07 -2.26 50.29
N GLY A 8 -6.81 -2.40 50.71
CA GLY A 8 -5.88 -1.29 50.95
C GLY A 8 -5.69 -0.40 49.72
N LYS A 9 -6.14 0.85 49.81
CA LYS A 9 -5.98 1.89 48.79
C LYS A 9 -4.51 2.30 48.62
N LYS A 10 -3.82 1.77 47.62
CA LYS A 10 -2.49 2.25 47.20
C LYS A 10 -2.62 3.59 46.46
N LYS A 11 -2.18 4.69 47.10
CA LYS A 11 -2.05 6.03 46.50
C LYS A 11 -1.04 5.98 45.34
N ARG A 12 -1.49 6.17 44.10
CA ARG A 12 -0.64 6.40 42.92
C ARG A 12 0.00 7.79 43.02
N ARG A 13 1.33 7.85 43.19
CA ARG A 13 2.11 9.08 43.06
C ARG A 13 2.13 9.49 41.58
N THR A 14 1.52 10.63 41.25
CA THR A 14 1.63 11.27 39.95
C THR A 14 2.97 12.01 39.87
N GLN A 15 3.89 11.51 39.03
CA GLN A 15 5.12 12.19 38.70
C GLN A 15 4.80 13.34 37.74
N SER A 16 4.78 14.56 38.25
CA SER A 16 4.63 15.78 37.45
C SER A 16 5.93 16.04 36.67
N TYR A 17 5.91 15.81 35.37
CA TYR A 17 6.98 16.26 34.46
C TYR A 17 6.83 17.76 34.21
N LYS A 18 7.69 18.57 34.85
CA LYS A 18 7.83 20.00 34.51
C LYS A 18 8.45 20.11 33.11
N LYS A 19 7.63 20.40 32.09
CA LYS A 19 8.12 20.85 30.77
C LYS A 19 8.85 22.18 30.96
N LYS A 20 10.16 22.20 30.71
CA LYS A 20 10.92 23.44 30.51
C LYS A 20 10.45 24.06 29.20
N THR A 21 9.75 25.18 29.27
CA THR A 21 9.43 26.02 28.12
C THR A 21 10.73 26.67 27.64
N ILE A 22 11.29 26.17 26.54
CA ILE A 22 12.38 26.86 25.85
C ILE A 22 11.72 27.99 25.06
N ILE A 23 11.86 29.22 25.55
CA ILE A 23 11.50 30.43 24.82
C ILE A 23 12.55 30.60 23.72
N VAL A 24 12.23 30.12 22.51
CA VAL A 24 13.03 30.41 21.32
C VAL A 24 12.77 31.87 20.96
N SER A 25 13.73 32.74 21.29
CA SER A 25 13.77 34.11 20.81
C SER A 25 13.87 34.08 19.29
N THR A 26 12.78 34.43 18.61
CA THR A 26 12.74 34.60 17.17
C THR A 26 13.51 35.86 16.80
N LYS A 27 14.84 35.75 16.68
CA LYS A 27 15.61 36.71 15.91
C LYS A 27 15.11 36.63 14.47
N VAL A 28 14.46 37.69 14.01
CA VAL A 28 14.05 37.86 12.61
C VAL A 28 15.28 37.62 11.72
N PRO A 29 15.25 36.68 10.77
CA PRO A 29 16.39 36.43 9.89
C PRO A 29 16.60 37.67 9.02
N SER A 30 17.64 38.46 9.31
CA SER A 30 17.98 39.69 8.57
C SER A 30 18.59 39.42 7.18
N ARG A 31 18.54 38.17 6.70
CA ARG A 31 19.11 37.76 5.42
C ARG A 31 18.05 37.04 4.61
N LEU A 32 17.34 37.81 3.79
CA LEU A 32 16.50 37.28 2.71
C LEU A 32 17.40 36.42 1.80
N SER A 33 16.99 35.18 1.54
CA SER A 33 17.72 34.25 0.67
C SER A 33 17.84 34.82 -0.75
N ARG A 34 18.99 34.62 -1.41
CA ARG A 34 19.28 35.04 -2.81
C ARG A 34 18.13 34.75 -3.80
N ARG A 35 17.44 33.61 -3.63
CA ARG A 35 16.28 33.21 -4.46
C ARG A 35 15.12 34.21 -4.46
N LEU A 36 14.90 34.94 -3.37
CA LEU A 36 13.85 35.96 -3.28
C LEU A 36 14.24 37.29 -3.95
N ARG A 37 15.52 37.48 -4.32
CA ARG A 37 16.02 38.66 -5.04
C ARG A 37 16.06 38.47 -6.57
N GLY A 38 15.67 37.31 -7.09
CA GLY A 38 15.70 37.05 -8.53
C GLY A 38 17.10 36.91 -9.14
N GLU A 39 18.14 36.72 -8.31
CA GLU A 39 19.48 36.39 -8.79
C GLU A 39 19.48 34.93 -9.27
N ILE A 40 19.63 34.72 -10.58
CA ILE A 40 19.87 33.40 -11.17
C ILE A 40 21.29 32.99 -10.75
N PRO A 41 21.51 31.82 -10.13
CA PRO A 41 22.85 31.35 -9.86
C PRO A 41 23.57 31.08 -11.19
N GLU A 42 24.56 31.90 -11.55
CA GLU A 42 25.55 31.54 -12.55
C GLU A 42 26.62 30.69 -11.86
N GLU A 43 26.38 29.39 -11.81
CA GLU A 43 27.40 28.40 -11.47
C GLU A 43 26.90 27.05 -12.00
N ASN A 44 27.27 26.75 -13.24
CA ASN A 44 27.23 25.39 -13.78
C ASN A 44 28.30 24.58 -13.04
N PHE A 45 28.01 24.14 -11.81
CA PHE A 45 28.77 23.06 -11.22
C PHE A 45 28.39 21.79 -11.98
N GLU A 46 29.31 21.30 -12.79
CA GLU A 46 29.20 19.95 -13.33
C GLU A 46 29.16 18.99 -12.13
N LEU A 47 28.19 18.08 -12.11
CA LEU A 47 28.00 17.11 -11.02
C LEU A 47 29.26 16.25 -10.75
N ASN A 48 30.19 16.24 -11.70
CA ASN A 48 31.49 15.57 -11.63
C ASN A 48 32.47 16.22 -10.64
N ASP A 49 32.31 17.50 -10.30
CA ASP A 49 33.26 18.21 -9.42
C ASP A 49 32.93 18.10 -7.92
N ILE A 50 31.77 17.52 -7.59
CA ILE A 50 31.26 17.43 -6.20
C ILE A 50 31.45 16.02 -5.62
N VAL A 51 31.57 15.00 -6.47
CA VAL A 51 31.63 13.59 -6.06
C VAL A 51 33.07 13.13 -6.09
N ASP A 52 33.64 12.87 -4.91
CA ASP A 52 34.97 12.26 -4.77
C ASP A 52 35.00 10.88 -5.46
N GLU A 53 36.14 10.49 -6.02
CA GLU A 53 36.30 9.23 -6.78
C GLU A 53 35.89 8.01 -5.94
N ASN A 54 36.09 8.08 -4.63
CA ASN A 54 35.63 7.08 -3.67
C ASN A 54 34.10 6.94 -3.57
N ASP A 55 33.35 8.03 -3.74
CA ASP A 55 31.88 7.97 -3.74
C ASP A 55 31.36 7.42 -5.07
N ARG A 56 32.07 7.65 -6.17
CA ARG A 56 31.75 7.07 -7.48
C ARG A 56 31.94 5.55 -7.48
N ILE A 57 33.03 5.07 -6.89
CA ILE A 57 33.29 3.63 -6.73
C ILE A 57 32.20 2.98 -5.86
N LYS A 58 31.81 3.60 -4.74
CA LYS A 58 30.71 3.09 -3.91
C LYS A 58 29.37 3.06 -4.64
N GLN A 59 29.07 4.07 -5.46
CA GLN A 59 27.84 4.07 -6.26
C GLN A 59 27.84 2.95 -7.29
N LEU A 60 28.98 2.67 -7.92
CA LEU A 60 29.14 1.56 -8.85
C LEU A 60 29.04 0.20 -8.14
N GLU A 61 29.67 0.02 -6.98
CA GLU A 61 29.53 -1.21 -6.18
C GLU A 61 28.09 -1.45 -5.73
N VAL A 62 27.38 -0.39 -5.32
CA VAL A 62 25.95 -0.47 -4.96
C VAL A 62 25.11 -0.81 -6.20
N ALA A 63 25.40 -0.21 -7.35
CA ALA A 63 24.71 -0.54 -8.60
C ALA A 63 24.97 -1.97 -9.06
N GLU A 64 26.22 -2.46 -8.97
CA GLU A 64 26.57 -3.86 -9.27
C GLU A 64 25.94 -4.83 -8.29
N ARG A 65 25.86 -4.47 -7.01
CA ARG A 65 25.15 -5.28 -6.02
C ARG A 65 23.65 -5.34 -6.31
N ILE A 66 23.03 -4.23 -6.69
CA ILE A 66 21.62 -4.20 -7.13
C ILE A 66 21.46 -5.04 -8.41
N GLN A 67 22.39 -4.98 -9.37
CA GLN A 67 22.35 -5.79 -10.59
C GLN A 67 22.56 -7.29 -10.34
N ASN A 68 23.38 -7.65 -9.35
CA ASN A 68 23.59 -9.04 -8.96
C ASN A 68 22.44 -9.58 -8.12
N GLU A 69 21.81 -8.74 -7.28
CA GLU A 69 20.57 -9.06 -6.56
C GLU A 69 19.39 -9.21 -7.55
N THR A 70 19.31 -8.42 -8.62
CA THR A 70 18.31 -8.66 -9.70
C THR A 70 18.67 -9.82 -10.62
N LYS A 71 19.91 -10.30 -10.68
CA LYS A 71 20.27 -11.53 -11.42
C LYS A 71 19.92 -12.81 -10.67
N THR A 72 19.78 -12.71 -9.35
CA THR A 72 19.22 -13.77 -8.52
C THR A 72 17.70 -13.57 -8.47
N GLU A 73 17.05 -13.56 -9.63
CA GLU A 73 15.59 -13.67 -9.64
C GLU A 73 15.26 -15.03 -9.03
N ASP A 74 14.71 -15.00 -7.81
CA ASP A 74 13.87 -16.08 -7.32
C ASP A 74 12.80 -16.33 -8.39
N GLU A 75 13.07 -17.29 -9.28
CA GLU A 75 12.14 -17.66 -10.35
C GLU A 75 10.79 -17.98 -9.69
N LEU A 76 9.82 -17.09 -9.88
CA LEU A 76 8.49 -17.31 -9.36
C LEU A 76 7.93 -18.57 -10.03
N PRO A 77 7.26 -19.46 -9.29
CA PRO A 77 6.72 -20.69 -9.86
C PRO A 77 5.82 -20.37 -11.05
N THR A 78 5.96 -21.14 -12.13
CA THR A 78 5.21 -20.92 -13.38
C THR A 78 3.83 -21.55 -13.35
N ASP A 79 3.63 -22.59 -12.52
CA ASP A 79 2.37 -23.30 -12.37
C ASP A 79 1.76 -23.00 -10.99
N ILE A 80 1.07 -21.86 -10.90
CA ILE A 80 0.39 -21.41 -9.69
C ILE A 80 -1.11 -21.39 -10.00
N SER A 81 -1.90 -21.99 -9.13
CA SER A 81 -3.36 -21.98 -9.23
C SER A 81 -4.01 -21.56 -7.92
N VAL A 82 -5.26 -21.11 -7.99
CA VAL A 82 -6.09 -20.80 -6.83
C VAL A 82 -6.89 -22.03 -6.41
N PRO A 83 -7.17 -22.23 -5.11
CA PRO A 83 -6.94 -21.31 -4.00
C PRO A 83 -5.46 -21.23 -3.54
N LEU A 84 -4.99 -20.00 -3.28
CA LEU A 84 -3.61 -19.72 -2.88
C LEU A 84 -3.56 -18.77 -1.68
N THR A 85 -2.80 -19.12 -0.65
CA THR A 85 -2.51 -18.20 0.47
C THR A 85 -1.18 -17.50 0.27
N LEU A 86 -1.22 -16.17 0.11
CA LEU A 86 -0.05 -15.31 0.05
C LEU A 86 0.55 -15.16 1.46
N ARG A 87 1.64 -15.88 1.74
CA ARG A 87 2.27 -15.90 3.09
C ARG A 87 2.76 -14.52 3.54
N SER A 88 3.28 -13.74 2.61
CA SER A 88 3.81 -12.37 2.81
C SER A 88 2.77 -11.41 3.41
N ILE A 89 1.51 -11.55 2.99
CA ILE A 89 0.42 -10.63 3.31
C ILE A 89 -0.57 -11.28 4.27
N GLY A 90 -0.73 -12.61 4.26
CA GLY A 90 -1.79 -13.33 4.97
C GLY A 90 -3.15 -13.10 4.33
N THR A 91 -3.21 -13.20 3.00
CA THR A 91 -4.46 -13.13 2.21
C THR A 91 -4.58 -14.41 1.39
N THR A 92 -5.74 -15.06 1.44
CA THR A 92 -6.05 -16.25 0.66
C THR A 92 -6.90 -15.88 -0.53
N ILE A 93 -6.39 -16.06 -1.75
CA ILE A 93 -7.11 -15.89 -2.99
C ILE A 93 -7.88 -17.18 -3.27
N TRP A 94 -9.18 -17.06 -3.54
CA TRP A 94 -10.06 -18.19 -3.85
C TRP A 94 -10.42 -18.28 -5.33
N SER A 95 -10.60 -17.12 -5.97
CA SER A 95 -10.93 -17.01 -7.39
C SER A 95 -10.26 -15.76 -7.94
N LEU A 96 -9.67 -15.87 -9.13
CA LEU A 96 -9.15 -14.71 -9.83
C LEU A 96 -10.26 -13.93 -10.51
N GLY A 97 -11.32 -14.58 -11.02
CA GLY A 97 -12.34 -13.91 -11.82
C GLY A 97 -11.93 -13.81 -13.29
N GLU A 98 -12.39 -12.77 -13.98
CA GLU A 98 -12.21 -12.55 -15.41
C GLU A 98 -11.71 -11.14 -15.70
N LEU A 99 -10.87 -10.99 -16.72
CA LEU A 99 -10.33 -9.70 -17.14
C LEU A 99 -11.31 -8.97 -18.06
N VAL A 100 -11.48 -7.67 -17.82
CA VAL A 100 -12.27 -6.82 -18.71
C VAL A 100 -11.45 -6.48 -19.96
N ALA A 101 -11.95 -6.89 -21.11
CA ALA A 101 -11.40 -6.55 -22.42
C ALA A 101 -12.40 -5.68 -23.21
N GLY A 102 -11.89 -4.82 -24.09
CA GLY A 102 -12.71 -3.92 -24.92
C GLY A 102 -12.88 -2.51 -24.33
N GLU A 103 -14.03 -1.88 -24.61
CA GLU A 103 -14.34 -0.52 -24.16
C GLU A 103 -14.49 -0.43 -22.64
N GLY A 104 -13.95 0.62 -22.03
CA GLY A 104 -13.94 0.81 -20.58
C GLY A 104 -12.89 0.00 -19.85
N ARG A 105 -12.04 -0.77 -20.55
CA ARG A 105 -10.99 -1.59 -19.92
C ARG A 105 -10.06 -0.75 -19.06
N SER A 106 -9.69 0.46 -19.48
CA SER A 106 -8.75 1.31 -18.72
C SER A 106 -9.22 1.63 -17.30
N LYS A 107 -10.54 1.62 -17.06
CA LYS A 107 -11.14 1.87 -15.74
C LYS A 107 -11.02 0.67 -14.80
N ALA A 108 -10.81 -0.52 -15.36
CA ALA A 108 -10.51 -1.74 -14.61
C ALA A 108 -9.01 -1.90 -14.34
N TRP A 109 -8.16 -0.90 -14.58
CA TRP A 109 -6.73 -0.98 -14.29
C TRP A 109 -6.35 -0.24 -13.01
N SER A 110 -5.33 -0.74 -12.33
CA SER A 110 -4.64 0.00 -11.28
C SER A 110 -4.14 1.35 -11.81
N SER A 111 -4.15 2.37 -10.94
CA SER A 111 -3.73 3.71 -11.33
C SER A 111 -2.22 3.77 -11.59
N ARG A 112 -1.76 4.80 -12.32
CA ARG A 112 -0.34 4.99 -12.66
C ARG A 112 0.59 5.13 -11.44
N GLY A 113 0.05 5.49 -10.27
CA GLY A 113 0.81 5.63 -9.02
C GLY A 113 0.92 4.34 -8.21
N CYS A 114 0.30 3.24 -8.65
CA CYS A 114 0.42 1.94 -7.98
C CYS A 114 1.81 1.35 -8.23
N LYS A 115 2.36 0.66 -7.23
CA LYS A 115 3.66 -0.04 -7.34
C LYS A 115 3.69 -1.03 -8.50
N TYR A 116 2.61 -1.76 -8.68
CA TYR A 116 2.43 -2.70 -9.78
C TYR A 116 1.25 -2.24 -10.62
N LYS A 117 1.46 -2.20 -11.93
CA LYS A 117 0.41 -1.88 -12.89
C LYS A 117 -0.23 -3.17 -13.38
N HIS A 118 -1.50 -3.39 -13.05
CA HIS A 118 -2.24 -4.60 -13.38
C HIS A 118 -3.74 -4.30 -13.58
N PRO A 119 -4.45 -5.15 -14.34
CA PRO A 119 -5.91 -5.13 -14.37
C PRO A 119 -6.48 -5.70 -13.07
N TYR A 120 -7.66 -5.22 -12.71
CA TYR A 120 -8.50 -5.72 -11.62
C TYR A 120 -9.53 -6.69 -12.21
N PRO A 121 -9.38 -8.01 -11.99
CA PRO A 121 -10.32 -8.96 -12.53
C PRO A 121 -11.70 -8.86 -11.85
N VAL A 122 -12.76 -8.91 -12.63
CA VAL A 122 -14.14 -8.95 -12.13
C VAL A 122 -14.48 -10.37 -11.69
N GLY A 123 -15.12 -10.54 -10.54
CA GLY A 123 -15.36 -11.85 -9.93
C GLY A 123 -14.21 -12.33 -9.04
N TYR A 124 -13.15 -11.53 -8.89
CA TYR A 124 -12.07 -11.79 -7.93
C TYR A 124 -12.64 -12.03 -6.53
N ARG A 125 -12.12 -13.03 -5.82
CA ARG A 125 -12.53 -13.37 -4.45
C ARG A 125 -11.32 -13.75 -3.61
N ALA A 126 -11.18 -13.12 -2.45
CA ALA A 126 -10.14 -13.42 -1.48
C ALA A 126 -10.66 -13.31 -0.04
N THR A 127 -9.94 -13.89 0.92
CA THR A 127 -10.22 -13.74 2.35
C THR A 127 -8.98 -13.31 3.10
N LYS A 128 -9.18 -12.53 4.17
CA LYS A 128 -8.11 -12.05 5.03
C LYS A 128 -8.57 -11.97 6.48
N SER A 129 -7.78 -12.54 7.38
CA SER A 129 -7.92 -12.31 8.81
C SER A 129 -7.19 -11.03 9.21
N HIS A 130 -7.90 -10.07 9.79
CA HIS A 130 -7.33 -8.81 10.27
C HIS A 130 -8.09 -8.27 11.47
N PHE A 131 -7.38 -7.71 12.46
CA PHE A 131 -7.97 -7.22 13.72
C PHE A 131 -8.90 -8.22 14.43
N GLY A 132 -8.61 -9.52 14.33
CA GLY A 132 -9.42 -10.59 14.92
C GLY A 132 -10.75 -10.85 14.21
N ASN A 133 -10.94 -10.32 13.00
CA ASN A 133 -12.10 -10.58 12.15
C ASN A 133 -11.64 -11.23 10.84
N ASP A 134 -12.50 -12.06 10.26
CA ASP A 134 -12.31 -12.62 8.92
C ASP A 134 -13.14 -11.83 7.91
N TYR A 135 -12.44 -11.26 6.94
CA TYR A 135 -13.04 -10.48 5.87
C TYR A 135 -13.03 -11.27 4.57
N THR A 136 -14.15 -11.27 3.87
CA THR A 136 -14.25 -11.71 2.48
C THR A 136 -14.18 -10.48 1.59
N MET A 137 -13.25 -10.47 0.64
CA MET A 137 -13.06 -9.41 -0.33
C MET A 137 -13.49 -9.89 -1.70
N GLY A 138 -13.99 -8.98 -2.52
CA GLY A 138 -14.24 -9.29 -3.92
C GLY A 138 -14.28 -8.08 -4.83
N ILE A 139 -14.41 -8.36 -6.11
CA ILE A 139 -14.53 -7.36 -7.17
C ILE A 139 -15.77 -7.70 -7.97
N LEU A 140 -16.73 -6.77 -7.99
CA LEU A 140 -17.99 -6.90 -8.71
C LEU A 140 -17.89 -6.15 -10.06
N PRO A 141 -18.73 -6.54 -11.04
CA PRO A 141 -18.87 -5.77 -12.26
C PRO A 141 -19.27 -4.32 -11.97
N PRO A 142 -19.05 -3.40 -12.92
CA PRO A 142 -19.41 -2.00 -12.75
C PRO A 142 -20.91 -1.85 -12.47
N ALA A 143 -21.27 -0.90 -11.59
CA ALA A 143 -22.66 -0.65 -11.22
C ALA A 143 -23.47 0.01 -12.35
N LYS A 144 -22.77 0.75 -13.23
CA LYS A 144 -23.34 1.41 -14.41
C LYS A 144 -22.41 1.27 -15.60
N GLU A 145 -22.98 1.34 -16.79
CA GLU A 145 -22.21 1.35 -18.03
C GLU A 145 -21.21 2.53 -18.04
N GLY A 146 -19.96 2.25 -18.41
CA GLY A 146 -18.90 3.23 -18.39
C GLY A 146 -18.27 3.51 -17.01
N GLU A 147 -18.64 2.80 -15.94
CA GLU A 147 -17.90 2.87 -14.66
C GLU A 147 -16.83 1.76 -14.56
N GLY A 148 -15.92 1.90 -13.59
CA GLY A 148 -14.96 0.85 -13.24
C GLY A 148 -15.57 -0.22 -12.32
N PRO A 149 -14.80 -1.28 -12.03
CA PRO A 149 -15.25 -2.35 -11.15
C PRO A 149 -15.52 -1.86 -9.71
N VAL A 150 -16.40 -2.55 -8.99
CA VAL A 150 -16.78 -2.21 -7.61
C VAL A 150 -16.10 -3.17 -6.64
N PHE A 151 -15.25 -2.63 -5.77
CA PHE A 151 -14.57 -3.41 -4.74
C PHE A 151 -15.47 -3.63 -3.55
N THR A 152 -15.43 -4.82 -2.97
CA THR A 152 -16.24 -5.18 -1.80
C THR A 152 -15.38 -5.77 -0.68
N VAL A 153 -15.76 -5.45 0.54
CA VAL A 153 -15.24 -6.08 1.76
C VAL A 153 -16.46 -6.47 2.58
N GLN A 154 -16.53 -7.72 3.03
CA GLN A 154 -17.63 -8.26 3.79
C GLN A 154 -17.12 -8.84 5.10
N HIS A 155 -17.84 -8.56 6.19
CA HIS A 155 -17.66 -9.21 7.48
C HIS A 155 -19.03 -9.52 8.07
N LYS A 156 -19.30 -10.81 8.33
CA LYS A 156 -20.61 -11.31 8.77
C LYS A 156 -21.72 -10.87 7.80
N THR A 157 -22.68 -10.07 8.27
CA THR A 157 -23.83 -9.57 7.51
C THR A 157 -23.59 -8.20 6.87
N THR A 158 -22.45 -7.57 7.14
CA THR A 158 -22.16 -6.22 6.63
C THR A 158 -21.20 -6.30 5.45
N THR A 159 -21.57 -5.62 4.37
CA THR A 159 -20.73 -5.45 3.18
C THR A 159 -20.50 -3.97 2.94
N TRP A 160 -19.24 -3.61 2.73
CA TRP A 160 -18.78 -2.30 2.33
C TRP A 160 -18.35 -2.35 0.87
N THR A 161 -18.62 -1.29 0.13
CA THR A 161 -18.30 -1.21 -1.29
C THR A 161 -17.60 0.10 -1.62
N GLY A 162 -16.87 0.14 -2.73
CA GLY A 162 -16.28 1.38 -3.22
C GLY A 162 -15.59 1.23 -4.57
N PRO A 163 -15.27 2.36 -5.24
CA PRO A 163 -14.66 2.36 -6.58
C PRO A 163 -13.16 2.08 -6.58
N THR A 164 -12.54 1.98 -5.40
CA THR A 164 -11.11 1.68 -5.25
C THR A 164 -10.94 0.58 -4.21
N PRO A 165 -9.85 -0.21 -4.26
CA PRO A 165 -9.63 -1.29 -3.30
C PRO A 165 -9.51 -0.77 -1.85
N THR A 166 -9.08 0.47 -1.65
CA THR A 166 -8.91 1.06 -0.31
C THR A 166 -10.25 1.53 0.28
N ALA A 167 -11.19 2.02 -0.54
CA ALA A 167 -12.46 2.58 -0.05
C ALA A 167 -13.27 1.63 0.87
N PRO A 168 -13.60 0.37 0.48
CA PRO A 168 -14.37 -0.51 1.34
C PRO A 168 -13.60 -0.93 2.60
N TRP A 169 -12.26 -1.00 2.53
CA TRP A 169 -11.42 -1.29 3.69
C TRP A 169 -11.39 -0.14 4.70
N THR A 170 -11.34 1.10 4.23
CA THR A 170 -11.43 2.29 5.10
C THR A 170 -12.73 2.26 5.89
N GLU A 171 -13.86 2.04 5.23
CA GLU A 171 -15.18 1.93 5.87
C GLU A 171 -15.26 0.75 6.86
N ALA A 172 -14.73 -0.42 6.47
CA ALA A 172 -14.66 -1.58 7.34
C ALA A 172 -13.83 -1.31 8.61
N CYS A 173 -12.72 -0.57 8.48
CA CYS A 173 -11.85 -0.22 9.61
C CYS A 173 -12.51 0.80 10.55
N ILE A 174 -13.15 1.83 10.00
CA ILE A 174 -13.90 2.84 10.77
C ILE A 174 -14.97 2.18 11.65
N ARG A 175 -15.67 1.16 11.13
CA ARG A 175 -16.72 0.44 11.88
C ARG A 175 -16.17 -0.66 12.81
N SER A 176 -14.87 -0.90 12.78
CA SER A 176 -14.21 -1.89 13.62
C SER A 176 -13.44 -1.22 14.77
N ARG A 177 -12.75 -2.02 15.59
CA ARG A 177 -11.90 -1.51 16.68
C ARG A 177 -10.61 -0.81 16.21
N SER A 178 -10.41 -0.65 14.90
CA SER A 178 -9.17 -0.16 14.30
C SER A 178 -9.31 1.15 13.51
N ALA A 179 -10.34 1.95 13.81
CA ALA A 179 -10.70 3.17 13.07
C ALA A 179 -9.56 4.19 12.80
N GLN A 180 -8.46 4.15 13.57
CA GLN A 180 -7.29 5.04 13.38
C GLN A 180 -6.19 4.44 12.49
N THR A 181 -6.34 3.21 12.00
CA THR A 181 -5.27 2.53 11.26
C THR A 181 -5.29 2.92 9.79
N ARG A 182 -4.12 3.30 9.26
CA ARG A 182 -3.94 3.44 7.82
C ARG A 182 -3.99 2.07 7.17
N VAL A 183 -4.83 1.93 6.15
CA VAL A 183 -4.96 0.69 5.38
C VAL A 183 -4.56 0.90 3.93
N SER A 184 -3.93 -0.12 3.36
CA SER A 184 -3.66 -0.21 1.92
C SER A 184 -4.57 -1.27 1.34
N GLY A 185 -5.59 -0.84 0.58
CA GLY A 185 -6.50 -1.74 -0.11
C GLY A 185 -5.77 -2.73 -1.03
N PRO A 186 -4.88 -2.28 -1.95
CA PRO A 186 -4.13 -3.18 -2.82
C PRO A 186 -3.30 -4.20 -2.05
N LEU A 187 -2.75 -3.83 -0.89
CA LEU A 187 -2.02 -4.77 -0.03
C LEU A 187 -2.98 -5.83 0.51
N PHE A 188 -4.13 -5.43 1.07
CA PHE A 188 -5.04 -6.38 1.71
C PHE A 188 -5.72 -7.32 0.72
N PHE A 189 -6.06 -6.81 -0.46
CA PHE A 189 -6.53 -7.63 -1.59
C PHE A 189 -5.45 -8.55 -2.16
N GLY A 190 -4.17 -8.41 -1.80
CA GLY A 190 -3.09 -9.26 -2.30
C GLY A 190 -2.45 -8.78 -3.60
N PHE A 191 -2.92 -7.68 -4.18
CA PHE A 191 -2.37 -7.06 -5.39
C PHE A 191 -0.98 -6.41 -5.20
N SER A 192 -0.46 -6.40 -3.98
CA SER A 192 0.93 -6.00 -3.70
C SER A 192 1.91 -7.18 -3.66
N ASP A 193 1.43 -8.40 -3.91
CA ASP A 193 2.26 -9.60 -3.96
C ASP A 193 2.63 -9.96 -5.42
N PRO A 194 3.92 -10.24 -5.72
CA PRO A 194 4.35 -10.68 -7.05
C PRO A 194 3.65 -11.94 -7.55
N LEU A 195 3.30 -12.90 -6.69
CA LEU A 195 2.57 -14.11 -7.10
C LEU A 195 1.19 -13.77 -7.64
N THR A 196 0.51 -12.79 -7.04
CA THR A 196 -0.78 -12.31 -7.56
C THR A 196 -0.61 -11.65 -8.92
N MET A 197 0.46 -10.89 -9.13
CA MET A 197 0.75 -10.28 -10.44
C MET A 197 0.97 -11.36 -11.48
N LYS A 198 1.78 -12.38 -11.15
CA LYS A 198 2.07 -13.49 -12.06
C LYS A 198 0.82 -14.29 -12.40
N LEU A 199 -0.05 -14.53 -11.41
CA LEU A 199 -1.35 -15.15 -11.63
C LEU A 199 -2.21 -14.35 -12.61
N ILE A 200 -2.30 -13.03 -12.42
CA ILE A 200 -3.09 -12.14 -13.29
C ILE A 200 -2.51 -12.10 -14.71
N GLU A 201 -1.19 -12.03 -14.85
CA GLU A 201 -0.49 -12.07 -16.14
C GLU A 201 -0.73 -13.37 -16.90
N SER A 202 -0.92 -14.49 -16.19
CA SER A 202 -1.22 -15.79 -16.80
C SER A 202 -2.69 -15.99 -17.18
N MET A 203 -3.58 -15.04 -16.86
CA MET A 203 -5.00 -15.16 -17.16
C MET A 203 -5.31 -14.98 -18.66
N GLU A 204 -6.31 -15.71 -19.14
CA GLU A 204 -6.83 -15.51 -20.49
C GLU A 204 -7.31 -14.07 -20.68
N GLY A 205 -6.94 -13.46 -21.81
CA GLY A 205 -7.34 -12.10 -22.15
C GLY A 205 -6.46 -11.00 -21.56
N TYR A 206 -5.39 -11.34 -20.84
CA TYR A 206 -4.42 -10.34 -20.34
C TYR A 206 -3.86 -9.46 -21.46
N ASP A 207 -3.45 -10.07 -22.58
CA ASP A 207 -2.96 -9.35 -23.75
C ASP A 207 -3.99 -8.33 -24.25
N LYS A 208 -5.25 -8.74 -24.35
CA LYS A 208 -6.36 -7.88 -24.81
C LYS A 208 -6.67 -6.77 -23.81
N ALA A 209 -6.56 -7.04 -22.51
CA ALA A 209 -6.75 -6.04 -21.46
C ALA A 209 -5.60 -5.02 -21.45
N SER A 210 -4.39 -5.41 -21.84
CA SER A 210 -3.17 -4.59 -21.78
C SER A 210 -3.01 -3.59 -22.92
N LEU A 211 -3.73 -3.79 -24.02
CA LEU A 211 -3.70 -2.89 -25.16
C LEU A 211 -4.15 -1.46 -24.78
N PRO A 212 -3.58 -0.43 -25.42
CA PRO A 212 -4.00 0.96 -25.21
C PRO A 212 -5.43 1.16 -25.71
N GLU A 213 -6.31 1.71 -24.87
CA GLU A 213 -7.65 2.17 -25.25
C GLU A 213 -7.58 3.46 -26.06
#